data_AF-A0A6P0SZZ3-F1
#
_entry.id   AF-A0A6P0SZZ3-F1
#
_cell.length_a   1.000
_cell.length_b   1.000
_cell.length_c   1.000
_cell.angle_alpha   90.00
_cell.angle_beta   90.00
_cell.angle_gamma   90.00
#
_symmetry.space_group_name_H-M   'P 1'
#
loop_
_entity.id
_entity.type
_entity.pdbx_description
1 polymer ?
#
loop_
_entity_poly.entity_id
_entity_poly.type
_entity_poly.pdbx_seq_one_letter_code
_entity_poly.pdbx_strand_id
1 'polypeptide(L)'
;MPNSSLSLFLGVTATALVLTPTTAVAQTFDFNRVENLPGGPIESDSVLSFFGDIANNEGYLAFRNEDPTAPDAGHIDLRPGTDNARYYIVGPGRSPDPATRGTRSVTLEGLTGLPNFSNYLKENDIPLNSIGFDFLPKSDRDLTKTWNLGEDKQGQDWFGSADSPIEESIYQANPDDVENFLTFGTTKIIDFGYTPFYFVSANDNP
;
A
#
# COMPACT_ATOMS: atom_id res chain seq x y z
N MET A 1 -62.23 9.16 -37.64
CA MET A 1 -61.51 9.03 -36.36
C MET A 1 -60.07 8.68 -36.69
N PRO A 2 -59.08 9.55 -36.42
CA PRO A 2 -57.70 9.25 -36.74
C PRO A 2 -57.05 8.43 -35.61
N ASN A 3 -56.23 7.46 -36.02
CA ASN A 3 -55.38 6.65 -35.16
C ASN A 3 -54.23 7.49 -34.61
N SER A 4 -54.13 7.57 -33.29
CA SER A 4 -52.98 8.20 -32.61
C SER A 4 -52.00 7.11 -32.19
N SER A 5 -50.97 6.88 -33.01
CA SER A 5 -49.79 6.09 -32.59
C SER A 5 -48.85 6.99 -31.81
N LEU A 6 -48.84 6.84 -30.48
CA LEU A 6 -47.89 7.49 -29.59
C LEU A 6 -46.57 6.71 -29.63
N SER A 7 -45.55 7.24 -30.30
CA SER A 7 -44.19 6.69 -30.23
C SER A 7 -43.49 7.25 -29.00
N LEU A 8 -43.33 6.42 -27.97
CA LEU A 8 -42.59 6.76 -26.77
C LEU A 8 -41.11 6.41 -26.99
N PHE A 9 -40.30 7.36 -27.44
CA PHE A 9 -38.84 7.21 -27.43
C PHE A 9 -38.35 7.39 -25.99
N LEU A 10 -38.13 6.29 -25.29
CA LEU A 10 -37.38 6.23 -24.04
C LEU A 10 -35.89 6.41 -24.38
N GLY A 11 -35.40 7.65 -24.29
CA GLY A 11 -33.97 7.94 -24.31
C GLY A 11 -33.34 7.47 -23.01
N VAL A 12 -32.67 6.32 -23.03
CA VAL A 12 -31.78 5.88 -21.95
C VAL A 12 -30.48 6.64 -22.10
N THR A 13 -30.28 7.72 -21.34
CA THR A 13 -28.96 8.32 -21.14
C THR A 13 -28.14 7.37 -20.28
N ALA A 14 -27.28 6.57 -20.92
CA ALA A 14 -26.23 5.84 -20.23
C ALA A 14 -25.11 6.81 -19.86
N THR A 15 -25.04 7.19 -18.59
CA THR A 15 -23.90 7.93 -18.06
C THR A 15 -22.75 6.94 -17.90
N ALA A 16 -21.83 6.90 -18.88
CA ALA A 16 -20.58 6.17 -18.71
C ALA A 16 -19.70 6.98 -17.73
N LEU A 17 -19.50 6.46 -16.52
CA LEU A 17 -18.43 6.95 -15.66
C LEU A 17 -17.11 6.52 -16.30
N VAL A 18 -16.43 7.45 -16.98
CA VAL A 18 -15.04 7.25 -17.36
C VAL A 18 -14.24 7.53 -16.10
N LEU A 19 -13.97 6.48 -15.33
CA LEU A 19 -12.92 6.51 -14.32
C LEU A 19 -11.60 6.52 -15.10
N THR A 20 -11.08 7.71 -15.40
CA THR A 20 -9.68 7.82 -15.80
C THR A 20 -8.87 7.48 -14.55
N PRO A 21 -8.11 6.37 -14.53
CA PRO A 21 -7.14 6.15 -13.47
C PRO A 21 -6.20 7.34 -13.51
N THR A 22 -6.28 8.20 -12.51
CA THR A 22 -5.19 9.13 -12.23
C THR A 22 -4.03 8.23 -11.89
N THR A 23 -3.08 8.09 -12.82
CA THR A 23 -1.76 7.60 -12.47
C THR A 23 -1.29 8.52 -11.35
N ALA A 24 -1.31 8.02 -10.12
CA ALA A 24 -0.53 8.59 -9.05
C ALA A 24 0.91 8.45 -9.52
N VAL A 25 1.41 9.47 -10.20
CA VAL A 25 2.84 9.60 -10.44
C VAL A 25 3.41 9.61 -9.04
N ALA A 26 4.21 8.61 -8.69
CA ALA A 26 5.00 8.66 -7.47
C ALA A 26 5.74 10.00 -7.54
N GLN A 27 5.29 10.97 -6.74
CA GLN A 27 5.95 12.26 -6.70
C GLN A 27 7.40 11.96 -6.35
N THR A 28 8.32 12.57 -7.10
CA THR A 28 9.74 12.40 -6.82
C THR A 28 10.00 13.04 -5.47
N PHE A 29 10.00 12.23 -4.43
CA PHE A 29 10.24 12.68 -3.07
C PHE A 29 11.75 12.83 -2.88
N ASP A 30 12.18 14.02 -2.43
CA ASP A 30 13.57 14.27 -2.08
C ASP A 30 13.88 13.65 -0.71
N PHE A 31 14.43 12.43 -0.74
CA PHE A 31 14.81 11.69 0.47
C PHE A 31 15.93 12.36 1.27
N ASN A 32 16.61 13.40 0.76
CA ASN A 32 17.55 14.19 1.57
C ASN A 32 16.86 15.02 2.67
N ARG A 33 15.53 15.15 2.61
CA ARG A 33 14.74 15.86 3.62
C ARG A 33 14.35 14.99 4.82
N VAL A 34 14.66 13.68 4.76
CA VAL A 34 14.42 12.72 5.84
C VAL A 34 15.57 12.82 6.84
N GLU A 35 15.27 13.04 8.11
CA GLU A 35 16.30 13.30 9.13
C GLU A 35 16.42 12.17 10.15
N ASN A 36 15.32 11.47 10.45
CA ASN A 36 15.21 10.59 11.61
C ASN A 36 15.22 9.10 11.24
N LEU A 37 14.81 8.75 10.02
CA LEU A 37 14.89 7.38 9.55
C LEU A 37 16.35 6.91 9.38
N PRO A 38 16.66 5.63 9.69
CA PRO A 38 18.03 5.11 9.70
C PRO A 38 18.70 5.06 8.31
N GLY A 39 17.95 5.28 7.23
CA GLY A 39 18.46 5.37 5.87
C GLY A 39 17.37 5.62 4.84
N GLY A 40 17.76 6.20 3.70
CA GLY A 40 16.90 6.37 2.53
C GLY A 40 16.98 5.19 1.55
N PRO A 41 16.19 5.21 0.48
CA PRO A 41 16.33 4.27 -0.63
C PRO A 41 17.76 4.31 -1.19
N ILE A 42 18.27 3.14 -1.54
CA ILE A 42 19.57 3.02 -2.21
C ILE A 42 19.39 3.39 -3.68
N GLU A 43 20.22 4.30 -4.18
CA GLU A 43 20.32 4.52 -5.63
C GLU A 43 20.77 3.22 -6.30
N SER A 44 19.89 2.67 -7.15
CA SER A 44 20.12 1.41 -7.83
C SER A 44 19.64 1.51 -9.27
N ASP A 45 20.49 1.12 -10.21
CA ASP A 45 20.09 0.92 -11.60
C ASP A 45 19.17 -0.30 -11.75
N SER A 46 19.11 -1.15 -10.73
CA SER A 46 18.26 -2.35 -10.66
C SER A 46 17.01 -2.07 -9.83
N VAL A 47 15.85 -1.97 -10.47
CA VAL A 47 14.59 -1.55 -9.85
C VAL A 47 13.46 -2.50 -10.25
N LEU A 48 12.62 -2.85 -9.27
CA LEU A 48 11.30 -3.45 -9.48
C LEU A 48 10.25 -2.40 -9.09
N SER A 49 9.31 -2.12 -9.98
CA SER A 49 8.25 -1.13 -9.78
C SER A 49 6.92 -1.84 -9.59
N PHE A 50 6.34 -1.68 -8.40
CA PHE A 50 5.06 -2.27 -8.06
C PHE A 50 3.96 -1.23 -7.99
N PHE A 51 2.74 -1.64 -8.30
CA PHE A 51 1.53 -0.84 -8.21
C PHE A 51 0.43 -1.63 -7.53
N GLY A 52 -0.35 -0.99 -6.66
CA GLY A 52 -1.54 -1.58 -6.07
C GLY A 52 -2.78 -1.05 -6.77
N ASP A 53 -3.48 -1.92 -7.50
CA ASP A 53 -4.78 -1.59 -8.09
C ASP A 53 -5.95 -1.94 -7.14
N ILE A 54 -6.66 -0.90 -6.69
CA ILE A 54 -7.83 -1.03 -5.81
C ILE A 54 -8.92 -1.91 -6.46
N ALA A 55 -9.03 -1.91 -7.80
CA ALA A 55 -9.99 -2.76 -8.50
C ALA A 55 -9.71 -4.26 -8.32
N ASN A 56 -8.47 -4.62 -7.98
CA ASN A 56 -8.03 -5.99 -7.70
C ASN A 56 -7.87 -6.28 -6.20
N ASN A 57 -8.39 -5.41 -5.33
CA ASN A 57 -8.17 -5.45 -3.88
C ASN A 57 -6.67 -5.46 -3.52
N GLU A 58 -5.87 -4.65 -4.22
CA GLU A 58 -4.46 -4.42 -3.92
C GLU A 58 -4.25 -3.07 -3.22
N GLY A 59 -3.08 -2.88 -2.61
CA GLY A 59 -2.69 -1.75 -1.78
C GLY A 59 -2.30 -2.22 -0.38
N TYR A 60 -2.63 -1.40 0.61
CA TYR A 60 -2.43 -1.73 2.02
C TYR A 60 -3.69 -1.40 2.81
N LEU A 61 -4.00 -2.24 3.80
CA LEU A 61 -4.99 -1.96 4.83
C LEU A 61 -4.25 -1.31 6.00
N ALA A 62 -4.80 -0.20 6.47
CA ALA A 62 -4.21 0.54 7.58
C ALA A 62 -5.10 0.42 8.83
N PHE A 63 -4.51 0.13 9.99
CA PHE A 63 -5.23 -0.12 11.25
C PHE A 63 -4.84 0.88 12.33
N ARG A 64 -5.78 1.12 13.25
CA ARG A 64 -5.59 1.86 14.51
C ARG A 64 -6.59 1.31 15.52
N ASN A 65 -6.33 1.45 16.82
CA ASN A 65 -7.33 1.14 17.83
C ASN A 65 -8.56 2.07 17.67
N GLU A 66 -9.76 1.52 17.84
CA GLU A 66 -11.00 2.32 17.85
C GLU A 66 -11.15 3.13 19.13
N ASP A 67 -10.56 2.67 20.24
CA ASP A 67 -10.44 3.44 21.47
C ASP A 67 -9.29 4.45 21.32
N PRO A 68 -9.58 5.76 21.23
CA PRO A 68 -8.56 6.79 21.04
C PRO A 68 -7.64 6.98 22.26
N THR A 69 -7.94 6.31 23.38
CA THR A 69 -7.14 6.37 24.61
C THR A 69 -6.24 5.15 24.81
N ALA A 70 -6.37 4.14 23.95
CA ALA A 70 -5.52 2.96 24.00
C ALA A 70 -4.08 3.29 23.59
N PRO A 71 -3.07 2.58 24.13
CA PRO A 71 -1.67 2.75 23.73
C PRO A 71 -1.43 2.72 22.21
N ASP A 72 -2.17 1.88 21.50
CA ASP A 72 -2.09 1.61 20.05
C ASP A 72 -3.15 2.35 19.21
N ALA A 73 -3.72 3.43 19.75
CA ALA A 73 -4.68 4.27 19.04
C ALA A 73 -4.09 5.00 17.81
N GLY A 74 -2.77 4.93 17.63
CA GLY A 74 -2.01 5.80 16.75
C GLY A 74 -1.85 7.21 17.32
N HIS A 75 -1.18 8.08 16.57
CA HIS A 75 -1.04 9.49 16.91
C HIS A 75 -2.02 10.37 16.13
N ILE A 76 -2.31 11.55 16.65
CA ILE A 76 -2.92 12.62 15.84
C ILE A 76 -1.79 13.15 14.95
N ASP A 77 -1.93 12.96 13.64
CA ASP A 77 -1.03 13.58 12.67
C ASP A 77 -1.04 15.09 12.97
N LEU A 78 0.15 15.69 13.09
CA LEU A 78 0.29 17.08 13.56
C LEU A 78 -0.25 18.12 12.56
N ARG A 79 -0.84 17.64 11.45
CA ARG A 79 -1.47 18.43 10.40
C ARG A 79 -2.93 18.77 10.70
N PRO A 80 -3.40 19.97 10.31
CA PRO A 80 -4.82 20.32 10.41
C PRO A 80 -5.68 19.50 9.45
N GLY A 81 -6.74 18.87 9.96
CA GLY A 81 -7.78 18.21 9.15
C GLY A 81 -7.57 16.73 8.87
N THR A 82 -6.55 16.10 9.45
CA THR A 82 -6.33 14.66 9.45
C THR A 82 -6.89 14.03 10.73
N ASP A 83 -7.65 12.94 10.58
CA ASP A 83 -7.98 12.05 11.70
C ASP A 83 -6.69 11.37 12.24
N ASN A 84 -6.77 10.65 13.36
CA ASN A 84 -5.68 9.81 13.89
C ASN A 84 -4.94 9.06 12.76
N ALA A 85 -3.63 9.26 12.68
CA ALA A 85 -2.73 8.50 11.84
C ALA A 85 -2.92 7.00 12.12
N ARG A 86 -2.85 6.20 11.07
CA ARG A 86 -2.95 4.75 11.20
C ARG A 86 -1.62 4.23 11.73
N TYR A 87 -1.71 3.35 12.71
CA TYR A 87 -0.56 2.83 13.45
C TYR A 87 0.07 1.61 12.75
N TYR A 88 -0.67 0.92 11.87
CA TYR A 88 -0.17 -0.24 11.12
C TYR A 88 -0.61 -0.26 9.67
N ILE A 89 0.19 -0.92 8.82
CA ILE A 89 -0.16 -1.27 7.45
C ILE A 89 0.07 -2.76 7.19
N VAL A 90 -0.85 -3.41 6.48
CA VAL A 90 -0.70 -4.78 5.95
C VAL A 90 -1.18 -4.87 4.52
N GLY A 91 -0.64 -5.82 3.77
CA GLY A 91 -1.24 -6.29 2.53
C GLY A 91 -2.67 -6.85 2.68
N PRO A 92 -3.60 -6.53 1.77
CA PRO A 92 -4.94 -7.11 1.73
C PRO A 92 -4.96 -8.63 1.52
N GLY A 93 -3.82 -9.26 1.18
CA GLY A 93 -3.67 -10.72 1.02
C GLY A 93 -4.22 -11.57 2.18
N ARG A 94 -4.21 -11.03 3.40
CA ARG A 94 -4.76 -11.66 4.61
C ARG A 94 -5.87 -10.85 5.28
N SER A 95 -6.59 -10.02 4.52
CA SER A 95 -7.74 -9.28 5.06
C SER A 95 -8.69 -10.22 5.81
N PRO A 96 -9.10 -9.87 7.05
CA PRO A 96 -10.06 -10.66 7.81
C PRO A 96 -11.43 -10.60 7.15
N ASP A 97 -11.73 -9.54 6.40
CA ASP A 97 -12.89 -9.41 5.54
C ASP A 97 -12.62 -10.05 4.16
N PRO A 98 -13.31 -11.16 3.81
CA PRO A 98 -13.14 -11.80 2.51
C PRO A 98 -13.48 -10.89 1.33
N ALA A 99 -14.33 -9.87 1.49
CA ALA A 99 -14.74 -8.98 0.39
C ALA A 99 -13.60 -8.06 -0.07
N THR A 100 -12.68 -7.73 0.85
CA THR A 100 -11.51 -6.87 0.61
C THR A 100 -10.20 -7.66 0.55
N ARG A 101 -10.27 -9.00 0.57
CA ARG A 101 -9.10 -9.86 0.54
C ARG A 101 -8.49 -9.88 -0.87
N GLY A 102 -7.27 -9.35 -0.97
CA GLY A 102 -6.44 -9.44 -2.17
C GLY A 102 -5.79 -10.82 -2.31
N THR A 103 -5.23 -11.10 -3.48
CA THR A 103 -4.33 -12.27 -3.66
C THR A 103 -2.86 -11.92 -3.39
N ARG A 104 -2.58 -10.63 -3.34
CA ARG A 104 -1.27 -9.99 -3.13
C ARG A 104 -1.50 -8.54 -2.69
N SER A 105 -0.43 -7.88 -2.26
CA SER A 105 -0.48 -6.48 -1.86
C SER A 105 -0.31 -5.57 -3.05
N VAL A 106 0.65 -5.84 -3.92
CA VAL A 106 0.91 -5.03 -5.12
C VAL A 106 1.42 -5.91 -6.24
N THR A 107 1.16 -5.49 -7.48
CA THR A 107 1.56 -6.18 -8.70
C THR A 107 2.76 -5.50 -9.36
N LEU A 108 3.66 -6.29 -9.94
CA LEU A 108 4.81 -5.78 -10.67
C LEU A 108 4.38 -5.20 -12.02
N GLU A 109 4.66 -3.92 -12.23
CA GLU A 109 4.35 -3.18 -13.46
C GLU A 109 5.60 -2.85 -14.28
N GLY A 110 6.76 -2.79 -13.64
CA GLY A 110 8.01 -2.42 -14.29
C GLY A 110 9.23 -3.08 -13.70
N LEU A 111 10.25 -3.27 -14.53
CA LEU A 111 11.58 -3.70 -14.09
C LEU A 111 12.65 -2.97 -14.90
N THR A 112 13.76 -2.61 -14.25
CA THR A 112 14.92 -1.97 -14.89
C THR A 112 16.20 -2.57 -14.30
N GLY A 113 17.27 -2.65 -15.09
CA GLY A 113 18.59 -3.12 -14.64
C GLY A 113 18.68 -4.58 -14.20
N LEU A 114 17.67 -5.41 -14.45
CA LEU A 114 17.60 -6.82 -14.05
C LEU A 114 17.53 -7.76 -15.28
N PRO A 115 18.58 -7.83 -16.13
CA PRO A 115 18.50 -8.51 -17.42
C PRO A 115 18.27 -10.02 -17.30
N ASN A 116 18.87 -10.68 -16.31
CA ASN A 116 18.67 -12.12 -16.09
C ASN A 116 17.20 -12.43 -15.73
N PHE A 117 16.60 -11.61 -14.85
CA PHE A 117 15.20 -11.76 -14.47
C PHE A 117 14.28 -11.43 -15.64
N SER A 118 14.54 -10.32 -16.34
CA SER A 118 13.78 -9.93 -17.53
C SER A 118 13.78 -11.01 -18.62
N ASN A 119 14.96 -11.58 -18.90
CA ASN A 119 15.10 -12.64 -19.91
C ASN A 119 14.37 -13.89 -19.46
N TYR A 120 14.50 -14.28 -18.18
CA TYR A 120 13.78 -15.42 -17.63
C TYR A 120 12.26 -15.27 -17.80
N LEU A 121 11.69 -14.12 -17.44
CA LEU A 121 10.26 -13.87 -17.61
C LEU A 121 9.84 -13.95 -19.09
N LYS A 122 10.62 -13.32 -19.98
CA LYS A 122 10.34 -13.31 -21.43
C LYS A 122 10.44 -14.69 -22.08
N GLU A 123 11.47 -15.46 -21.77
CA GLU A 123 11.71 -16.80 -22.34
C GLU A 123 10.65 -17.81 -21.90
N ASN A 124 10.04 -17.59 -20.74
CA ASN A 124 9.02 -18.47 -20.18
C ASN A 124 7.58 -17.93 -20.36
N ASP A 125 7.38 -16.85 -21.13
CA ASP A 125 6.09 -16.20 -21.36
C ASP A 125 5.36 -15.84 -20.04
N ILE A 126 6.14 -15.38 -19.05
CA ILE A 126 5.64 -14.97 -17.74
C ILE A 126 5.36 -13.47 -17.78
N PRO A 127 4.09 -13.03 -17.70
CA PRO A 127 3.77 -11.60 -17.72
C PRO A 127 4.18 -10.95 -16.40
N LEU A 128 4.59 -9.68 -16.42
CA LEU A 128 5.00 -8.95 -15.21
C LEU A 128 3.92 -8.98 -14.13
N ASN A 129 2.65 -8.79 -14.54
CA ASN A 129 1.52 -8.77 -13.64
C ASN A 129 1.23 -10.12 -12.93
N SER A 130 1.92 -11.19 -13.31
CA SER A 130 1.87 -12.44 -12.56
C SER A 130 2.74 -12.42 -11.31
N ILE A 131 3.70 -11.48 -11.23
CA ILE A 131 4.59 -11.28 -10.09
C ILE A 131 3.98 -10.28 -9.12
N GLY A 132 3.87 -10.67 -7.85
CA GLY A 132 3.38 -9.81 -6.77
C GLY A 132 4.43 -9.58 -5.69
N PHE A 133 4.24 -8.51 -4.91
CA PHE A 133 4.90 -8.32 -3.62
C PHE A 133 3.83 -8.33 -2.52
N ASP A 134 4.18 -8.96 -1.40
CA ASP A 134 3.32 -9.04 -0.22
C ASP A 134 4.06 -8.70 1.06
N PHE A 135 3.33 -8.04 1.96
CA PHE A 135 3.68 -7.87 3.37
C PHE A 135 2.49 -8.28 4.23
N LEU A 136 2.58 -9.43 4.91
CA LEU A 136 1.43 -9.98 5.62
C LEU A 136 1.84 -10.89 6.79
N PRO A 137 0.89 -11.17 7.72
CA PRO A 137 1.08 -12.20 8.73
C PRO A 137 1.38 -13.55 8.10
N LYS A 138 2.30 -14.30 8.71
CA LYS A 138 2.51 -15.71 8.39
C LYS A 138 1.20 -16.47 8.51
N SER A 139 1.05 -17.52 7.71
CA SER A 139 -0.24 -18.20 7.49
C SER A 139 -0.94 -18.73 8.74
N ASP A 140 -0.20 -18.98 9.82
CA ASP A 140 -0.68 -19.48 11.12
C ASP A 140 -0.92 -18.36 12.14
N ARG A 141 -0.78 -17.08 11.76
CA ARG A 141 -0.85 -15.93 12.65
C ARG A 141 -2.14 -15.14 12.47
N ASP A 142 -2.65 -14.68 13.60
CA ASP A 142 -3.82 -13.82 13.68
C ASP A 142 -3.41 -12.39 13.37
N LEU A 143 -3.91 -11.84 12.26
CA LEU A 143 -3.61 -10.50 11.79
C LEU A 143 -3.70 -9.45 12.90
N THR A 144 -4.72 -9.52 13.78
CA THR A 144 -4.92 -8.51 14.82
C THR A 144 -3.92 -8.61 15.97
N LYS A 145 -3.07 -9.64 15.98
CA LYS A 145 -2.04 -9.90 16.99
C LYS A 145 -0.61 -9.87 16.42
N THR A 146 -0.50 -9.82 15.09
CA THR A 146 0.77 -9.93 14.37
C THR A 146 1.57 -8.62 14.43
N TRP A 147 0.85 -7.50 14.59
CA TRP A 147 1.39 -6.16 14.67
C TRP A 147 1.67 -5.78 16.12
N ASN A 148 2.73 -5.00 16.36
CA ASN A 148 3.08 -4.56 17.71
C ASN A 148 2.10 -3.47 18.19
N LEU A 149 0.91 -3.81 18.65
CA LEU A 149 -0.07 -2.85 19.19
C LEU A 149 0.39 -2.18 20.52
N GLY A 150 1.65 -1.75 20.63
CA GLY A 150 2.19 -0.96 21.73
C GLY A 150 1.91 0.53 21.59
N GLU A 151 2.65 1.33 22.35
CA GLU A 151 2.52 2.80 22.33
C GLU A 151 3.08 3.39 21.03
N ASP A 152 2.43 4.44 20.52
CA ASP A 152 2.89 5.23 19.37
C ASP A 152 3.64 6.50 19.82
N LYS A 153 4.97 6.40 19.98
CA LYS A 153 5.76 7.44 20.63
C LYS A 153 6.46 8.38 19.65
N GLN A 154 6.20 9.68 19.83
CA GLN A 154 6.96 10.74 19.16
C GLN A 154 8.44 10.67 19.54
N GLY A 155 9.32 10.72 18.55
CA GLY A 155 10.78 10.58 18.72
C GLY A 155 11.28 9.15 18.77
N GLN A 156 10.41 8.15 18.62
CA GLN A 156 10.77 6.73 18.59
C GLN A 156 10.11 6.01 17.40
N ASP A 157 8.77 6.04 17.36
CA ASP A 157 7.97 5.32 16.37
C ASP A 157 7.53 6.24 15.23
N TRP A 158 7.46 7.55 15.50
CA TRP A 158 7.25 8.58 14.49
C TRP A 158 7.95 9.88 14.88
N PHE A 159 8.20 10.72 13.88
CA PHE A 159 8.87 12.00 14.00
C PHE A 159 8.09 13.04 13.20
N GLY A 160 7.73 14.12 13.87
CA GLY A 160 6.98 15.21 13.26
C GLY A 160 6.89 16.38 14.22
N SER A 161 6.61 17.56 13.68
CA SER A 161 6.31 18.77 14.46
C SER A 161 5.34 19.64 13.67
N ALA A 162 4.62 20.54 14.37
CA ALA A 162 3.72 21.48 13.71
C ALA A 162 4.43 22.43 12.72
N ASP A 163 5.75 22.59 12.87
CA ASP A 163 6.58 23.46 12.03
C ASP A 163 7.30 22.69 10.90
N SER A 164 7.20 21.35 10.87
CA SER A 164 7.84 20.51 9.85
C SER A 164 6.87 20.21 8.71
N PRO A 165 7.27 20.39 7.43
CA PRO A 165 6.47 19.95 6.29
C PRO A 165 6.50 18.42 6.10
N ILE A 166 7.25 17.69 6.91
CA ILE A 166 7.50 16.25 6.80
C ILE A 166 7.17 15.56 8.11
N GLU A 167 6.52 14.41 7.99
CA GLU A 167 6.34 13.45 9.07
C GLU A 167 6.92 12.11 8.63
N GLU A 168 7.72 11.50 9.49
CA GLU A 168 8.40 10.22 9.29
C GLU A 168 7.81 9.21 10.28
N SER A 169 7.36 8.05 9.80
CA SER A 169 6.77 6.99 10.64
C SER A 169 7.50 5.66 10.44
N ILE A 170 7.64 4.90 11.52
CA ILE A 170 8.27 3.57 11.54
C ILE A 170 7.24 2.55 11.96
N TYR A 171 6.74 1.76 11.00
CA TYR A 171 5.81 0.68 11.26
C TYR A 171 6.57 -0.62 11.59
N GLN A 172 6.48 -1.04 12.84
CA GLN A 172 7.15 -2.25 13.34
C GLN A 172 6.17 -3.37 13.66
N ALA A 173 6.52 -4.58 13.28
CA ALA A 173 5.80 -5.79 13.64
C ALA A 173 6.69 -6.72 14.45
N ASN A 174 6.10 -7.76 15.05
CA ASN A 174 6.90 -8.85 15.55
C ASN A 174 7.54 -9.59 14.35
N PRO A 175 8.89 -9.65 14.23
CA PRO A 175 9.57 -10.32 13.13
C PRO A 175 9.18 -11.80 12.96
N ASP A 176 8.78 -12.43 14.07
CA ASP A 176 8.38 -13.84 14.06
C ASP A 176 6.97 -14.06 13.50
N ASP A 177 6.15 -13.01 13.41
CA ASP A 177 4.74 -13.13 13.03
C ASP A 177 4.44 -12.62 11.61
N VAL A 178 5.25 -11.72 11.04
CA VAL A 178 5.09 -11.19 9.67
C VAL A 178 6.15 -11.68 8.69
N GLU A 179 5.89 -11.50 7.40
CA GLU A 179 6.81 -11.82 6.31
C GLU A 179 6.61 -10.88 5.11
N ASN A 180 7.72 -10.61 4.41
CA ASN A 180 7.76 -9.88 3.15
C ASN A 180 8.28 -10.79 2.04
N PHE A 181 7.61 -10.85 0.91
CA PHE A 181 8.01 -11.80 -0.14
C PHE A 181 7.52 -11.41 -1.54
N LEU A 182 8.15 -12.01 -2.57
CA LEU A 182 7.63 -12.02 -3.93
C LEU A 182 6.84 -13.29 -4.22
N THR A 183 5.83 -13.14 -5.07
CA THR A 183 5.00 -14.26 -5.57
C THR A 183 5.07 -14.39 -7.08
N PHE A 184 4.85 -15.60 -7.57
CA PHE A 184 4.41 -15.89 -8.93
C PHE A 184 3.02 -16.53 -8.85
N GLY A 185 2.01 -15.81 -9.35
CA GLY A 185 0.61 -16.13 -9.05
C GLY A 185 0.35 -15.99 -7.54
N THR A 186 0.03 -17.10 -6.88
CA THR A 186 -0.13 -17.19 -5.42
C THR A 186 1.02 -17.92 -4.73
N THR A 187 2.05 -18.30 -5.48
CA THR A 187 3.17 -19.09 -4.98
C THR A 187 4.30 -18.16 -4.57
N LYS A 188 4.73 -18.24 -3.31
CA LYS A 188 5.92 -17.52 -2.85
C LYS A 188 7.17 -18.01 -3.60
N ILE A 189 7.96 -17.09 -4.14
CA ILE A 189 9.19 -17.40 -4.90
C ILE A 189 10.46 -16.84 -4.25
N ILE A 190 10.37 -15.73 -3.51
CA ILE A 190 11.50 -15.10 -2.80
C ILE A 190 10.99 -14.61 -1.45
N ASP A 191 11.68 -14.96 -0.37
CA ASP A 191 11.39 -14.49 0.98
C ASP A 191 12.47 -13.49 1.41
N PHE A 192 12.06 -12.29 1.82
CA PHE A 192 12.96 -11.25 2.29
C PHE A 192 13.09 -11.22 3.83
N GLY A 193 12.33 -12.06 4.54
CA GLY A 193 12.22 -12.00 5.99
C GLY A 193 11.48 -10.75 6.45
N TYR A 194 12.00 -10.12 7.50
CA TYR A 194 11.40 -8.96 8.14
C TYR A 194 12.32 -7.74 8.12
N THR A 195 11.74 -6.60 7.78
CA THR A 195 12.27 -5.26 8.02
C THR A 195 11.11 -4.38 8.48
N PRO A 196 11.34 -3.38 9.36
CA PRO A 196 10.38 -2.31 9.57
C PRO A 196 10.02 -1.64 8.24
N PHE A 197 8.78 -1.15 8.16
CA PHE A 197 8.35 -0.28 7.06
C PHE A 197 8.52 1.17 7.48
N TYR A 198 9.16 1.94 6.62
CA TYR A 198 9.33 3.37 6.82
C TYR A 198 8.37 4.11 5.90
N PHE A 199 7.60 5.02 6.48
CA PHE A 199 6.66 5.86 5.76
C PHE A 199 7.07 7.32 5.92
N VAL A 200 7.09 8.05 4.83
CA VAL A 200 7.34 9.48 4.84
C VAL A 200 6.17 10.15 4.18
N SER A 201 5.54 11.07 4.89
CA SER A 201 4.55 11.95 4.34
C SER A 201 5.11 13.36 4.29
N ALA A 202 4.95 14.02 3.15
CA ALA A 202 5.40 15.38 2.97
C ALA A 202 4.29 16.22 2.34
N ASN A 203 4.11 17.42 2.86
CA ASN A 203 3.19 18.38 2.26
C ASN A 203 3.94 19.32 1.33
N ASP A 204 4.19 18.85 0.11
CA ASP A 204 4.88 19.62 -0.93
C ASP A 204 3.93 20.48 -1.77
N ASN A 205 2.63 20.44 -1.46
CA ASN A 205 1.59 21.23 -2.13
C ASN A 205 0.82 22.11 -1.13
N PRO A 206 0.94 23.45 -1.21
CA PRO A 206 0.16 24.37 -0.39
C PRO A 206 -1.35 24.32 -0.69
#